data_AF-A0A8T0WSD4-F1
#
_entry.id   AF-A0A8T0WSD4-F1
#
_cell.length_a   1.000
_cell.length_b   1.000
_cell.length_c   1.000
_cell.angle_alpha   90.00
_cell.angle_beta   90.00
_cell.angle_gamma   90.00
#
_symmetry.space_group_name_H-M   'P 1'
#
loop_
_entity.id
_entity.type
_entity.pdbx_description
1 polymer ?
#
loop_
_entity_poly.entity_id
_entity_poly.type
_entity_poly.pdbx_seq_one_letter_code
_entity_poly.pdbx_strand_id
1 'polypeptide(L)'
;MATSLPGALLLARAPPAPTTRCSLRRSGAAARAAAPPRSVAARRSSLRAVGVSFSSDGPRSGGDEALRPEVEAAAVPRSVPVRVAYELHQAGHRYLDVRTEAEFSAGHPQGAVNIPYMNKTGSGMTKNTHFLEQVSRIFGKDDEIIVGCQSGKRSLMAATELCSAGFTAVTDIAGGFSSWRDNGLPTTQ
;
A
#
# COMPACT_ATOMS: atom_id res chain seq x y z
N MET A 1 38.27 5.10 52.43
CA MET A 1 37.88 6.46 52.85
C MET A 1 36.54 6.77 52.22
N ALA A 2 35.50 6.91 53.03
CA ALA A 2 34.13 7.19 52.62
C ALA A 2 33.77 8.64 52.97
N THR A 3 33.17 9.37 52.03
CA THR A 3 32.39 10.62 52.23
C THR A 3 31.41 10.69 51.03
N SER A 4 30.08 10.68 51.23
CA SER A 4 29.20 11.79 51.65
C SER A 4 29.09 12.85 50.53
N LEU A 5 27.95 13.26 49.93
CA LEU A 5 26.50 13.22 50.19
C LEU A 5 25.77 13.65 48.86
N PRO A 6 24.41 13.67 48.79
CA PRO A 6 23.58 13.67 47.58
C PRO A 6 23.02 15.05 47.18
N GLY A 7 22.54 15.17 45.93
CA GLY A 7 21.65 16.24 45.47
C GLY A 7 20.61 15.63 44.52
N ALA A 8 19.36 15.40 44.93
CA ALA A 8 18.29 16.38 45.10
C ALA A 8 17.81 17.02 43.78
N LEU A 9 16.72 16.44 43.28
CA LEU A 9 15.47 17.14 42.96
C LEU A 9 15.57 18.30 41.93
N LEU A 10 15.09 18.05 40.71
CA LEU A 10 14.33 19.09 40.01
C LEU A 10 13.17 18.49 39.22
N LEU A 11 11.98 18.71 39.77
CA LEU A 11 10.68 18.61 39.11
C LEU A 11 10.64 19.58 37.93
N ALA A 12 10.25 19.11 36.75
CA ALA A 12 9.77 19.98 35.68
C ALA A 12 8.42 19.45 35.16
N ARG A 13 7.41 20.29 35.38
CA ARG A 13 5.98 20.11 35.15
C ARG A 13 5.63 19.91 33.67
N ALA A 14 4.65 19.05 33.44
CA ALA A 14 3.91 18.95 32.20
C ALA A 14 3.14 20.24 31.86
N PRO A 15 3.08 20.66 30.58
CA PRO A 15 2.06 21.58 30.10
C PRO A 15 0.78 20.84 29.64
N PRO A 16 -0.42 21.39 29.89
CA PRO A 16 -1.70 20.77 29.55
C PRO A 16 -2.08 20.87 28.07
N ALA A 17 -2.89 19.91 27.61
CA ALA A 17 -3.44 19.80 26.27
C ALA A 17 -4.40 20.94 25.88
N PRO A 18 -4.45 21.36 24.60
CA PRO A 18 -5.51 22.25 24.11
C PRO A 18 -6.79 21.46 23.80
N THR A 19 -7.81 21.65 24.64
CA THR A 19 -9.20 21.29 24.33
C THR A 19 -9.78 22.29 23.32
N THR A 20 -9.91 21.89 22.05
CA THR A 20 -10.73 22.64 21.09
C THR A 20 -11.95 21.82 20.72
N ARG A 21 -13.03 22.10 21.45
CA ARG A 21 -14.40 21.67 21.18
C ARG A 21 -14.96 22.62 20.13
N CYS A 22 -14.87 22.29 18.84
CA CYS A 22 -15.52 23.08 17.80
C CYS A 22 -16.76 22.37 17.26
N SER A 23 -17.88 23.01 17.56
CA SER A 23 -19.27 22.76 17.22
C SER A 23 -19.56 22.13 15.85
N LEU A 24 -20.31 21.05 15.93
CA LEU A 24 -21.30 20.55 14.97
C LEU A 24 -22.00 21.71 14.22
N ARG A 25 -21.84 21.79 12.90
CA ARG A 25 -22.85 22.39 12.02
C ARG A 25 -23.30 21.33 11.02
N ARG A 26 -24.47 20.77 11.31
CA ARG A 26 -25.32 20.07 10.34
C ARG A 26 -25.89 21.12 9.39
N SER A 27 -25.50 21.02 8.13
CA SER A 27 -26.28 21.50 6.97
C SER A 27 -26.33 20.28 6.05
N GLY A 28 -27.45 19.58 5.86
CA GLY A 28 -28.77 20.12 5.55
C GLY A 28 -28.85 20.41 4.05
N ALA A 29 -28.65 19.41 3.18
CA ALA A 29 -28.94 19.51 1.76
C ALA A 29 -29.56 18.19 1.28
N ALA A 30 -30.89 18.15 1.37
CA ALA A 30 -31.72 17.20 0.67
C ALA A 30 -31.80 17.62 -0.81
N ALA A 31 -31.54 16.72 -1.75
CA ALA A 31 -32.07 16.84 -3.11
C ALA A 31 -32.01 15.52 -3.88
N ARG A 32 -33.18 14.87 -3.91
CA ARG A 32 -33.83 14.30 -5.10
C ARG A 32 -33.19 13.11 -5.82
N ALA A 33 -33.85 11.98 -5.60
CA ALA A 33 -34.02 10.88 -6.53
C ALA A 33 -34.44 11.35 -7.94
N ALA A 34 -33.83 10.77 -8.96
CA ALA A 34 -34.36 10.72 -10.32
C ALA A 34 -34.18 9.30 -10.86
N ALA A 35 -35.31 8.63 -11.03
CA ALA A 35 -35.47 7.29 -11.58
C ALA A 35 -35.19 7.26 -13.11
N PRO A 36 -34.89 6.08 -13.68
CA PRO A 36 -34.42 5.94 -15.06
C PRO A 36 -35.55 5.90 -16.12
N PRO A 37 -35.34 6.43 -17.33
CA PRO A 37 -36.21 6.13 -18.47
C PRO A 37 -35.74 4.88 -19.24
N ARG A 38 -36.53 3.82 -19.08
CA ARG A 38 -37.10 2.90 -20.09
C ARG A 38 -36.35 2.72 -21.43
N SER A 39 -35.83 1.51 -21.59
CA SER A 39 -35.96 0.60 -22.74
C SER A 39 -36.48 1.15 -24.08
N VAL A 40 -35.65 1.01 -25.13
CA VAL A 40 -36.12 0.83 -26.51
C VAL A 40 -35.43 -0.38 -27.11
N ALA A 41 -36.26 -1.29 -27.60
CA ALA A 41 -35.91 -2.54 -28.23
C ALA A 41 -35.51 -2.35 -29.71
N ALA A 42 -34.85 -3.40 -30.21
CA ALA A 42 -34.79 -3.84 -31.59
C ALA A 42 -33.93 -3.04 -32.57
N ARG A 43 -32.94 -3.73 -33.16
CA ARG A 43 -33.07 -4.21 -34.54
C ARG A 43 -32.04 -5.30 -34.83
N ARG A 44 -32.57 -6.48 -35.16
CA ARG A 44 -31.86 -7.54 -35.86
C ARG A 44 -31.49 -7.01 -37.24
N SER A 45 -30.24 -7.18 -37.64
CA SER A 45 -29.84 -7.11 -39.04
C SER A 45 -28.90 -8.27 -39.30
N SER A 46 -29.52 -9.33 -39.80
CA SER A 46 -28.89 -10.40 -40.57
C SER A 46 -28.02 -9.78 -41.65
N LEU A 47 -26.80 -10.28 -41.84
CA LEU A 47 -26.12 -10.28 -43.15
C LEU A 47 -24.90 -11.22 -43.12
N ARG A 48 -25.11 -12.34 -43.82
CA ARG A 48 -24.20 -13.05 -44.73
C ARG A 48 -22.84 -13.54 -44.24
N ALA A 49 -22.76 -14.87 -44.26
CA ALA A 49 -21.57 -15.66 -44.49
C ALA A 49 -20.85 -15.28 -45.80
N VAL A 50 -19.52 -15.19 -45.73
CA VAL A 50 -18.61 -15.49 -46.84
C VAL A 50 -17.54 -16.40 -46.25
N GLY A 51 -17.54 -17.65 -46.69
CA GLY A 51 -16.47 -18.59 -46.41
C GLY A 51 -15.22 -18.22 -47.20
N VAL A 52 -14.07 -18.35 -46.55
CA VAL A 52 -12.79 -18.46 -47.25
C VAL A 52 -12.02 -19.59 -46.58
N SER A 53 -11.82 -20.65 -47.35
CA SER A 53 -10.97 -21.78 -47.00
C SER A 53 -9.52 -21.33 -46.90
N PHE A 54 -8.79 -21.79 -45.89
CA PHE A 54 -7.33 -21.80 -45.94
C PHE A 54 -6.81 -23.18 -45.57
N SER A 55 -6.07 -23.75 -46.52
CA SER A 55 -5.42 -25.05 -46.47
C SER A 55 -4.28 -25.07 -45.44
N SER A 56 -4.11 -26.26 -44.86
CA SER A 56 -2.86 -26.96 -44.56
C SER A 56 -1.62 -26.16 -44.17
N ASP A 57 -1.13 -26.35 -42.95
CA ASP A 57 0.10 -27.14 -42.70
C ASP A 57 0.29 -27.39 -41.20
N GLY A 58 0.86 -28.55 -40.83
CA GLY A 58 1.14 -28.93 -39.44
C GLY A 58 2.29 -28.11 -38.83
N PRO A 59 2.56 -28.28 -37.52
CA PRO A 59 3.62 -29.24 -37.22
C PRO A 59 3.43 -30.08 -35.93
N ARG A 60 4.27 -31.12 -35.90
CA ARG A 60 4.59 -32.03 -34.81
C ARG A 60 5.37 -31.31 -33.70
N SER A 61 5.24 -31.86 -32.49
CA SER A 61 6.16 -31.89 -31.33
C SER A 61 5.32 -31.58 -30.09
N GLY A 62 5.12 -32.52 -29.16
CA GLY A 62 6.19 -33.22 -28.44
C GLY A 62 6.41 -32.42 -27.16
N GLY A 63 5.76 -32.86 -26.08
CA GLY A 63 5.58 -32.08 -24.86
C GLY A 63 6.88 -31.74 -24.13
N ASP A 64 6.89 -30.52 -23.59
CA ASP A 64 7.35 -30.27 -22.24
C ASP A 64 6.21 -29.59 -21.48
N GLU A 65 5.73 -30.31 -20.47
CA GLU A 65 4.76 -29.87 -19.50
C GLU A 65 5.45 -28.91 -18.53
N ALA A 66 5.80 -27.71 -19.01
CA ALA A 66 6.14 -26.62 -18.12
C ALA A 66 4.83 -26.12 -17.51
N LEU A 67 4.52 -26.68 -16.32
CA LEU A 67 3.54 -26.15 -15.37
C LEU A 67 3.63 -24.61 -15.39
N ARG A 68 2.71 -23.98 -16.12
CA ARG A 68 2.45 -22.56 -15.95
C ARG A 68 1.79 -22.51 -14.57
N PRO A 69 2.42 -21.90 -13.55
CA PRO A 69 1.71 -21.71 -12.30
C PRO A 69 0.47 -20.90 -12.66
N GLU A 70 -0.67 -21.46 -12.25
CA GLU A 70 -1.99 -20.85 -12.29
C GLU A 70 -1.80 -19.41 -11.83
N VAL A 71 -2.05 -18.45 -12.73
CA VAL A 71 -1.95 -17.04 -12.40
C VAL A 71 -3.14 -16.75 -11.51
N GLU A 72 -3.01 -17.09 -10.22
CA GLU A 72 -3.94 -16.74 -9.16
C GLU A 72 -4.25 -15.26 -9.33
N ALA A 73 -5.53 -14.97 -9.55
CA ALA A 73 -6.03 -13.66 -9.91
C ALA A 73 -5.32 -12.59 -9.06
N ALA A 74 -4.59 -11.69 -9.72
CA ALA A 74 -3.80 -10.64 -9.09
C ALA A 74 -4.66 -9.94 -8.03
N ALA A 75 -4.44 -10.31 -6.77
CA ALA A 75 -5.22 -9.80 -5.66
C ALA A 75 -4.89 -8.31 -5.55
N VAL A 76 -5.89 -7.47 -5.82
CA VAL A 76 -5.74 -6.03 -5.75
C VAL A 76 -5.56 -5.67 -4.26
N PRO A 77 -4.43 -5.07 -3.87
CA PRO A 77 -4.20 -4.73 -2.47
C PRO A 77 -5.21 -3.67 -2.01
N ARG A 78 -5.64 -3.77 -0.75
CA ARG A 78 -6.54 -2.76 -0.16
C ARG A 78 -5.79 -1.45 0.02
N SER A 79 -6.27 -0.37 -0.57
CA SER A 79 -5.69 0.98 -0.38
C SER A 79 -6.55 1.78 0.60
N VAL A 80 -5.92 2.38 1.62
CA VAL A 80 -6.59 3.14 2.68
C VAL A 80 -6.00 4.55 2.80
N PRO A 81 -6.79 5.55 3.22
CA PRO A 81 -6.27 6.90 3.45
C PRO A 81 -5.30 6.93 4.64
N VAL A 82 -4.38 7.90 4.63
CA VAL A 82 -3.29 8.01 5.61
C VAL A 82 -3.74 8.03 7.08
N ARG A 83 -4.91 8.62 7.39
CA ARG A 83 -5.47 8.64 8.74
C ARG A 83 -5.82 7.24 9.24
N VAL A 84 -6.43 6.42 8.39
CA VAL A 84 -6.77 5.03 8.70
C VAL A 84 -5.49 4.21 8.84
N ALA A 85 -4.50 4.44 7.98
CA ALA A 85 -3.19 3.78 8.11
C ALA A 85 -2.50 4.11 9.44
N TYR A 86 -2.62 5.33 9.95
CA TYR A 86 -2.10 5.71 11.26
C TYR A 86 -2.83 5.01 12.41
N GLU A 87 -4.16 4.89 12.33
CA GLU A 87 -4.96 4.15 13.32
C GLU A 87 -4.58 2.65 13.35
N LEU A 88 -4.41 2.04 12.18
CA LEU A 88 -3.91 0.66 12.07
C LEU A 88 -2.49 0.55 12.64
N HIS A 89 -1.61 1.50 12.34
CA HIS A 89 -0.26 1.47 12.90
C HIS A 89 -0.27 1.55 14.45
N GLN A 90 -1.16 2.37 15.02
CA GLN A 90 -1.36 2.45 16.48
C GLN A 90 -1.98 1.19 17.08
N ALA A 91 -2.76 0.44 16.29
CA ALA A 91 -3.29 -0.86 16.68
C ALA A 91 -2.23 -1.98 16.67
N GLY A 92 -0.98 -1.69 16.28
CA GLY A 92 0.14 -2.63 16.31
C GLY A 92 0.47 -3.26 14.95
N HIS A 93 -0.18 -2.81 13.87
CA HIS A 93 0.12 -3.28 12.53
C HIS A 93 1.52 -2.84 12.10
N ARG A 94 2.19 -3.70 11.35
CA ARG A 94 3.58 -3.48 10.99
C ARG A 94 3.69 -2.59 9.77
N TYR A 95 4.49 -1.52 9.88
CA TYR A 95 4.68 -0.58 8.78
C TYR A 95 5.91 -0.97 7.95
N LEU A 96 5.72 -1.14 6.65
CA LEU A 96 6.75 -1.40 5.65
C LEU A 96 6.93 -0.16 4.76
N ASP A 97 8.09 0.48 4.86
CA ASP A 97 8.46 1.60 4.00
C ASP A 97 9.27 1.11 2.80
N VAL A 98 8.74 1.31 1.60
CA VAL A 98 9.39 0.88 0.34
C VAL A 98 10.22 1.95 -0.36
N ARG A 99 10.44 3.09 0.31
CA ARG A 99 11.32 4.16 -0.16
C ARG A 99 12.80 3.78 -0.04
N THR A 100 13.65 4.61 -0.63
CA THR A 100 15.11 4.46 -0.47
C THR A 100 15.54 4.73 0.97
N GLU A 101 16.65 4.14 1.40
CA GLU A 101 17.20 4.32 2.75
C GLU A 101 17.46 5.81 3.06
N ALA A 102 17.94 6.57 2.06
CA ALA A 102 18.16 8.00 2.20
C ALA A 102 16.87 8.80 2.49
N GLU A 103 15.73 8.39 1.91
CA GLU A 103 14.41 8.99 2.20
C GLU A 103 13.92 8.59 3.60
N PHE A 104 14.26 7.39 4.06
CA PHE A 104 13.87 6.87 5.37
C PHE A 104 14.63 7.55 6.51
N SER A 105 15.95 7.77 6.35
CA SER A 105 16.76 8.53 7.33
C SER A 105 16.34 9.99 7.47
N ALA A 106 15.68 10.57 6.47
CA ALA A 106 15.12 11.92 6.56
C ALA A 106 13.83 11.98 7.40
N GLY A 107 13.21 10.83 7.68
CA GLY A 107 12.04 10.71 8.53
C GLY A 107 11.09 9.60 8.09
N HIS A 108 10.53 8.92 9.08
CA HIS A 108 9.65 7.77 8.90
C HIS A 108 8.68 7.62 10.09
N PRO A 109 7.58 6.87 9.95
CA PRO A 109 6.72 6.51 11.08
C PRO A 109 7.49 5.66 12.10
N GLN A 110 7.16 5.79 13.39
CA GLN A 110 7.85 5.05 14.44
C GLN A 110 7.71 3.53 14.26
N GLY A 111 8.81 2.78 14.38
CA GLY A 111 8.73 1.31 14.23
C GLY A 111 8.47 0.83 12.79
N ALA A 112 8.60 1.72 11.80
CA ALA A 112 8.61 1.34 10.40
C ALA A 112 9.87 0.54 10.05
N VAL A 113 9.70 -0.51 9.25
CA VAL A 113 10.80 -1.28 8.66
C VAL A 113 11.02 -0.79 7.24
N ASN A 114 12.24 -0.40 6.90
CA ASN A 114 12.57 0.01 5.55
C ASN A 114 13.07 -1.18 4.71
N ILE A 115 12.41 -1.42 3.58
CA ILE A 115 12.88 -2.37 2.57
C ILE A 115 12.68 -1.70 1.21
N PRO A 116 13.73 -1.15 0.59
CA PRO A 116 13.60 -0.40 -0.64
C PRO A 116 13.13 -1.30 -1.79
N TYR A 117 12.03 -0.90 -2.43
CA TYR A 117 11.54 -1.56 -3.64
C TYR A 117 12.36 -1.16 -4.87
N MET A 118 12.89 0.07 -4.86
CA MET A 118 13.79 0.61 -5.88
C MET A 118 15.05 1.13 -5.22
N ASN A 119 16.20 0.67 -5.69
CA ASN A 119 17.50 1.10 -5.22
C ASN A 119 18.08 2.15 -6.17
N LYS A 120 18.76 3.15 -5.61
CA LYS A 120 19.44 4.18 -6.40
C LYS A 120 20.81 3.64 -6.81
N THR A 121 20.95 3.20 -8.06
CA THR A 121 22.21 2.69 -8.60
C THR A 121 22.76 3.71 -9.59
N GLY A 122 23.82 4.42 -9.19
CA GLY A 122 24.44 5.47 -9.99
C GLY A 122 23.46 6.62 -10.31
N SER A 123 23.26 6.88 -11.59
CA SER A 123 22.38 7.95 -12.10
C SER A 123 20.91 7.52 -12.21
N GLY A 124 20.59 6.24 -11.96
CA GLY A 124 19.26 5.66 -12.19
C GLY A 124 18.64 5.02 -10.94
N MET A 125 17.38 4.60 -11.09
CA MET A 125 16.67 3.75 -10.13
C MET A 125 16.52 2.36 -10.73
N THR A 126 16.95 1.34 -10.00
CA THR A 126 16.85 -0.07 -10.40
C THR A 126 15.95 -0.81 -9.43
N LYS A 127 15.05 -1.65 -9.95
CA LYS A 127 14.17 -2.48 -9.13
C LYS A 127 14.99 -3.48 -8.33
N ASN A 128 14.66 -3.62 -7.04
CA ASN A 128 15.25 -4.63 -6.18
C ASN A 128 14.61 -5.99 -6.46
N THR A 129 15.39 -6.96 -6.96
CA THR A 129 14.93 -8.33 -7.19
C THR A 129 14.82 -9.16 -5.91
N HIS A 130 15.51 -8.76 -4.84
CA HIS A 130 15.51 -9.45 -3.55
C HIS A 130 14.44 -8.93 -2.58
N PHE A 131 13.56 -8.02 -3.04
CA PHE A 131 12.53 -7.40 -2.20
C PHE A 131 11.66 -8.42 -1.47
N LEU A 132 11.09 -9.39 -2.20
CA LEU A 132 10.21 -10.42 -1.63
C LEU A 132 10.92 -11.32 -0.61
N GLU A 133 12.19 -11.64 -0.87
CA GLU A 133 13.01 -12.46 0.02
C GLU A 133 13.29 -11.71 1.33
N GLN A 134 13.63 -10.41 1.25
CA GLN A 134 13.85 -9.57 2.41
C GLN A 134 12.58 -9.40 3.25
N VAL A 135 11.43 -9.19 2.61
CA VAL A 135 10.15 -9.07 3.32
C VAL A 135 9.80 -10.38 4.02
N SER A 136 9.90 -11.51 3.33
CA SER A 136 9.56 -12.83 3.89
C SER A 136 10.45 -13.28 5.05
N ARG A 137 11.67 -12.72 5.17
CA ARG A 137 12.56 -12.97 6.31
C ARG A 137 12.14 -12.20 7.56
N ILE A 138 11.49 -11.06 7.39
CA ILE A 138 11.16 -10.13 8.47
C ILE A 138 9.68 -10.24 8.86
N PHE A 139 8.80 -10.56 7.91
CA PHE A 139 7.35 -10.63 8.06
C PHE A 139 6.82 -12.02 7.71
N GLY A 140 5.87 -12.50 8.51
CA GLY A 140 5.05 -13.67 8.20
C GLY A 140 3.98 -13.36 7.16
N LYS A 141 3.47 -14.40 6.49
CA LYS A 141 2.41 -14.28 5.47
C LYS A 141 1.05 -13.88 6.08
N ASP A 142 0.85 -14.19 7.35
CA ASP A 142 -0.35 -13.88 8.14
C ASP A 142 -0.24 -12.54 8.90
N ASP A 143 0.91 -11.88 8.84
CA ASP A 143 1.10 -10.59 9.50
C ASP A 143 0.31 -9.49 8.79
N GLU A 144 -0.23 -8.56 9.57
CA GLU A 144 -0.91 -7.39 9.03
C GLU A 144 0.11 -6.30 8.69
N ILE A 145 0.32 -6.11 7.39
CA ILE A 145 1.37 -5.24 6.86
C ILE A 145 0.74 -4.01 6.22
N ILE A 146 1.21 -2.84 6.64
CA ILE A 146 0.89 -1.56 6.02
C ILE A 146 2.08 -1.15 5.15
N VAL A 147 1.87 -0.99 3.85
CA VAL A 147 2.92 -0.64 2.89
C VAL A 147 2.79 0.83 2.50
N GLY A 148 3.84 1.59 2.73
CA GLY A 148 3.90 3.02 2.39
C GLY A 148 5.05 3.34 1.45
N CYS A 149 4.84 4.30 0.54
CA CYS A 149 5.91 4.92 -0.23
C CYS A 149 5.77 6.45 -0.20
N GLN A 150 6.57 7.18 -0.98
CA GLN A 150 6.49 8.65 -1.02
C GLN A 150 5.10 9.17 -1.44
N SER A 151 4.46 8.55 -2.46
CA SER A 151 3.25 9.10 -3.12
C SER A 151 2.15 8.07 -3.43
N GLY A 152 2.25 6.83 -2.94
CA GLY A 152 1.30 5.72 -3.19
C GLY A 152 1.59 4.83 -4.41
N LYS A 153 2.28 5.29 -5.45
CA LYS A 153 2.48 4.48 -6.68
C LYS A 153 3.40 3.26 -6.49
N ARG A 154 4.55 3.44 -5.83
CA ARG A 154 5.52 2.37 -5.60
C ARG A 154 4.98 1.34 -4.60
N SER A 155 4.24 1.79 -3.59
CA SER A 155 3.64 0.94 -2.57
C SER A 155 2.53 0.08 -3.15
N LEU A 156 1.73 0.58 -4.09
CA LEU A 156 0.73 -0.23 -4.78
C LEU A 156 1.39 -1.40 -5.55
N MET A 157 2.47 -1.14 -6.30
CA MET A 157 3.19 -2.19 -7.03
C MET A 157 3.79 -3.22 -6.08
N ALA A 158 4.44 -2.76 -5.00
CA ALA A 158 5.01 -3.64 -3.98
C ALA A 158 3.93 -4.47 -3.27
N ALA A 159 2.79 -3.86 -2.96
CA ALA A 159 1.67 -4.53 -2.32
C ALA A 159 1.05 -5.60 -3.24
N THR A 160 0.91 -5.34 -4.53
CA THR A 160 0.49 -6.36 -5.50
C THR A 160 1.47 -7.54 -5.54
N GLU A 161 2.77 -7.27 -5.55
CA GLU A 161 3.79 -8.34 -5.51
C GLU A 161 3.75 -9.15 -4.22
N LEU A 162 3.49 -8.51 -3.08
CA LEU A 162 3.29 -9.19 -1.80
C LEU A 162 2.02 -10.04 -1.81
N CYS A 163 0.90 -9.52 -2.31
CA CYS A 163 -0.31 -10.31 -2.45
C CYS A 163 -0.09 -11.54 -3.35
N SER A 164 0.63 -11.39 -4.47
CA SER A 164 1.02 -12.51 -5.34
C SER A 164 2.00 -13.50 -4.68
N ALA A 165 2.78 -13.07 -3.69
CA ALA A 165 3.63 -13.95 -2.89
C ALA A 165 2.87 -14.69 -1.77
N GLY A 166 1.56 -14.44 -1.63
CA GLY A 166 0.68 -15.11 -0.68
C GLY A 166 0.52 -14.38 0.66
N PHE A 167 0.86 -13.08 0.73
CA PHE A 167 0.54 -12.26 1.91
C PHE A 167 -0.95 -11.92 1.90
N THR A 168 -1.66 -12.29 2.97
CA THR A 168 -3.13 -12.19 3.04
C THR A 168 -3.60 -10.82 3.52
N ALA A 169 -2.83 -10.17 4.39
CA ALA A 169 -3.20 -8.92 5.07
C ALA A 169 -2.32 -7.73 4.69
N VAL A 170 -2.22 -7.43 3.38
CA VAL A 170 -1.47 -6.27 2.87
C VAL A 170 -2.41 -5.06 2.67
N THR A 171 -2.02 -3.92 3.23
CA THR A 171 -2.73 -2.66 3.11
C THR A 171 -1.81 -1.57 2.55
N ASP A 172 -2.14 -0.99 1.41
CA ASP A 172 -1.44 0.16 0.82
C ASP A 172 -1.94 1.49 1.42
N ILE A 173 -1.04 2.46 1.58
CA ILE A 173 -1.39 3.81 2.02
C ILE A 173 -1.57 4.74 0.82
N ALA A 174 -2.82 5.15 0.58
CA ALA A 174 -3.15 6.18 -0.38
C ALA A 174 -2.55 7.52 0.04
N GLY A 175 -1.80 8.14 -0.87
CA GLY A 175 -1.11 9.42 -0.66
C GLY A 175 0.28 9.31 -0.01
N GLY A 176 0.65 8.13 0.49
CA GLY A 176 1.99 7.83 0.98
C GLY A 176 2.50 8.74 2.12
N PHE A 177 3.82 8.84 2.23
CA PHE A 177 4.51 9.62 3.26
C PHE A 177 4.33 11.13 3.10
N SER A 178 4.13 11.65 1.88
CA SER A 178 3.79 13.07 1.70
C SER A 178 2.50 13.42 2.43
N SER A 179 1.44 12.61 2.25
CA SER A 179 0.18 12.82 2.97
C SER A 179 0.33 12.63 4.48
N TRP A 180 1.24 11.78 4.94
CA TRP A 180 1.54 11.59 6.36
C TRP A 180 2.07 12.88 6.99
N ARG A 181 3.03 13.51 6.30
CA ARG A 181 3.60 14.81 6.70
C ARG A 181 2.58 15.94 6.63
N ASP A 182 1.77 15.99 5.57
CA ASP A 182 0.75 17.03 5.40
C ASP A 182 -0.33 16.98 6.49
N ASN A 183 -0.61 15.79 7.03
CA ASN A 183 -1.53 15.61 8.15
C ASN A 183 -0.89 15.87 9.53
N GLY A 184 0.40 16.21 9.58
CA GLY A 184 1.11 16.48 10.84
C GLY A 184 1.23 15.26 11.76
N LEU A 185 1.25 14.05 11.18
CA LEU A 185 1.39 12.82 11.95
C LEU A 185 2.81 12.67 12.50
N PRO A 186 3.00 11.98 13.65
CA PRO A 186 4.31 11.84 14.26
C PRO A 186 5.27 11.08 13.34
N THR A 187 6.51 11.56 13.26
CA THR A 187 7.61 10.94 12.51
C THR A 187 8.86 10.90 13.39
N THR A 188 9.63 9.84 13.26
CA THR A 188 10.97 9.70 13.87
C THR A 188 12.04 9.73 12.78
N GLN A 189 13.26 10.08 13.17
CA GLN A 189 14.45 10.12 12.31
C GLN A 189 15.55 9.30 12.98
#